data_AF-A0A6A8LRT7-F1
#
_entry.id   AF-A0A6A8LRT7-F1
#
_cell.length_a   1.000
_cell.length_b   1.000
_cell.length_c   1.000
_cell.angle_alpha   90.00
_cell.angle_beta   90.00
_cell.angle_gamma   90.00
#
_symmetry.space_group_name_H-M   'P 1'
#
loop_
_entity.id
_entity.type
_entity.pdbx_description
1 polymer ?
#
loop_
_entity_poly.entity_id
_entity_poly.type
_entity_poly.pdbx_seq_one_letter_code
_entity_poly.pdbx_strand_id
1 'polypeptide(L)'
;MATSENKDIKELTIAELENMTLKEIYNYARIYKIPYYSKMNKKELSLAVIRAQANKNGFYMKGILEIVPNQDGYGFLRPINYGPSQEDIYISASQIRRFGLRNGDEVAGTARPPRQGEKFYGILHVDSVNNKDPEEAKKRDHFPALTPIYPDKQIELETIKGQLSTRV
;
A
#
# COMPACT_ATOMS: atom_id res chain seq x y z
N MET A 1 17.61 41.91 8.07
CA MET A 1 16.47 41.14 8.63
C MET A 1 16.54 39.77 7.98
N ALA A 2 16.81 38.74 8.79
CA ALA A 2 17.40 37.47 8.35
C ALA A 2 16.57 36.73 7.29
N THR A 3 17.26 36.32 6.23
CA THR A 3 16.85 35.32 5.24
C THR A 3 16.63 33.98 5.94
N SER A 4 15.37 33.56 6.07
CA SER A 4 15.03 32.22 6.53
C SER A 4 15.43 31.21 5.46
N GLU A 5 16.40 30.37 5.81
CA GLU A 5 16.92 29.26 5.02
C GLU A 5 15.79 28.41 4.42
N ASN A 6 15.70 28.41 3.10
CA ASN A 6 14.93 27.43 2.36
C ASN A 6 15.71 26.11 2.43
N LYS A 7 15.56 25.37 3.53
CA LYS A 7 16.05 24.00 3.63
C LYS A 7 15.28 23.21 2.57
N ASP A 8 15.96 22.78 1.52
CA ASP A 8 15.43 21.80 0.57
C ASP A 8 14.82 20.64 1.35
N ILE A 9 13.50 20.61 1.42
CA ILE A 9 12.78 19.58 2.17
C ILE A 9 12.88 18.33 1.32
N LYS A 10 13.80 17.44 1.70
CA LYS A 10 14.00 16.14 1.03
C LYS A 10 12.66 15.39 0.97
N GLU A 11 12.21 15.04 -0.24
CA GLU A 11 11.12 14.09 -0.44
C GLU A 11 11.55 12.71 0.09
N LEU A 12 10.70 12.08 0.89
CA LEU A 12 11.01 10.84 1.58
C LEU A 12 10.24 9.67 0.98
N THR A 13 10.90 8.53 0.90
CA THR A 13 10.27 7.28 0.49
C THR A 13 9.56 6.62 1.68
N ILE A 14 8.64 5.70 1.37
CA ILE A 14 7.93 4.93 2.41
C ILE A 14 8.89 4.14 3.31
N ALA A 15 9.92 3.55 2.72
CA ALA A 15 10.93 2.77 3.45
C ALA A 15 11.75 3.64 4.39
N GLU A 16 12.07 4.88 4.01
CA GLU A 16 12.78 5.82 4.90
C GLU A 16 11.90 6.21 6.09
N LEU A 17 10.61 6.50 5.87
CA LEU A 17 9.69 6.88 6.93
C LEU A 17 9.37 5.73 7.90
N GLU A 18 9.32 4.49 7.42
CA GLU A 18 9.11 3.32 8.28
C GLU A 18 10.29 3.06 9.23
N ASN A 19 11.52 3.39 8.80
CA ASN A 19 12.73 3.23 9.60
C ASN A 19 12.99 4.41 10.56
N MET A 20 12.39 5.58 10.32
CA MET A 20 12.50 6.74 11.21
C MET A 20 11.79 6.55 12.56
N THR A 21 12.18 7.39 13.53
CA THR A 21 11.50 7.45 14.83
C THR A 21 10.17 8.20 14.73
N LEU A 22 9.21 7.87 15.60
CA LEU A 22 7.91 8.54 15.61
C LEU A 22 8.03 10.08 15.79
N LYS A 23 9.02 10.52 16.58
CA LYS A 23 9.31 11.94 16.82
C LYS A 23 9.70 12.67 15.53
N GLU A 24 10.48 12.03 14.66
CA GLU A 24 10.88 12.60 13.37
C GLU A 24 9.68 12.71 12.43
N ILE A 25 8.87 11.67 12.35
CA ILE A 25 7.64 11.67 11.52
C ILE A 25 6.68 12.77 12.01
N TYR A 26 6.56 13.00 13.32
CA TYR A 26 5.75 14.10 13.88
C TYR A 26 6.24 15.48 13.43
N ASN A 27 7.55 15.67 13.25
CA ASN A 27 8.09 16.94 12.75
C ASN A 27 7.67 17.17 11.31
N TYR A 28 7.78 16.16 10.45
CA TYR A 28 7.29 16.25 9.07
C TYR A 28 5.79 16.49 9.02
N ALA A 29 5.00 15.81 9.85
CA ALA A 29 3.55 16.02 9.92
C ALA A 29 3.17 17.45 10.28
N ARG A 30 3.93 18.13 11.15
CA ARG A 30 3.75 19.55 11.46
C ARG A 30 4.10 20.45 10.29
N ILE A 31 5.21 20.18 9.61
CA ILE A 31 5.65 20.94 8.43
C ILE A 31 4.58 20.87 7.33
N TYR A 32 4.09 19.66 7.04
CA TYR A 32 3.05 19.41 6.05
C TYR A 32 1.62 19.69 6.55
N LYS A 33 1.46 20.21 7.77
CA LYS A 33 0.17 20.60 8.39
C LYS A 33 -0.90 19.50 8.34
N ILE A 34 -0.50 18.25 8.57
CA ILE A 34 -1.42 17.11 8.58
C ILE A 34 -2.36 17.24 9.80
N PRO A 35 -3.69 17.17 9.64
CA PRO A 35 -4.60 17.26 10.77
C PRO A 35 -4.58 15.97 11.61
N TYR A 36 -4.78 16.11 12.93
CA TYR A 36 -4.92 14.99 13.87
C TYR A 36 -3.78 13.94 13.87
N TYR A 37 -2.57 14.30 13.41
CA TYR A 37 -1.43 13.37 13.31
C TYR A 37 -1.10 12.62 14.61
N SER A 38 -1.36 13.23 15.78
CA SER A 38 -1.11 12.61 17.08
C SER A 38 -2.00 11.40 17.40
N LYS A 39 -3.12 11.22 16.68
CA LYS A 39 -4.03 10.08 16.85
C LYS A 39 -3.75 8.93 15.89
N MET A 40 -2.90 9.16 14.89
CA MET A 40 -2.59 8.17 13.85
C MET A 40 -1.56 7.17 14.35
N ASN A 41 -1.66 5.93 13.88
CA ASN A 41 -0.59 4.96 14.08
C ASN A 41 0.64 5.33 13.22
N LYS A 42 1.81 4.72 13.50
CA LYS A 42 3.06 5.04 12.78
C LYS A 42 2.93 4.90 11.26
N LYS A 43 2.22 3.87 10.78
CA LYS A 43 2.02 3.57 9.35
C LYS A 43 1.05 4.54 8.69
N GLU A 44 -0.07 4.84 9.34
CA GLU A 44 -1.01 5.87 8.89
C GLU A 44 -0.30 7.22 8.75
N LEU A 45 0.53 7.55 9.74
CA LEU A 45 1.22 8.82 9.72
C LEU A 45 2.28 8.90 8.61
N SER A 46 3.07 7.84 8.40
CA SER A 46 4.04 7.81 7.30
C SER A 46 3.35 7.96 5.95
N LEU A 47 2.24 7.25 5.72
CA LEU A 47 1.45 7.38 4.50
C LEU A 47 0.86 8.78 4.34
N ALA A 48 0.32 9.36 5.41
CA ALA A 48 -0.20 10.71 5.38
C ALA A 48 0.88 11.75 5.02
N VAL A 49 2.13 11.55 5.47
CA VAL A 49 3.29 12.39 5.12
C VAL A 49 3.64 12.23 3.64
N ILE A 50 3.73 11.01 3.11
CA ILE A 50 4.01 10.76 1.69
C ILE A 50 2.94 11.42 0.82
N ARG A 51 1.68 11.26 1.19
CA ARG A 51 0.55 11.87 0.51
C ARG A 51 0.62 13.39 0.53
N ALA A 52 1.04 13.99 1.65
CA ALA A 52 1.19 15.44 1.76
C ALA A 52 2.43 15.98 1.03
N GLN A 53 3.47 15.15 0.87
CA GLN A 53 4.63 15.43 0.02
C GLN A 53 4.27 15.38 -1.47
N ALA A 54 3.33 14.52 -1.83
CA ALA A 54 2.91 14.32 -3.20
C ALA A 54 2.33 15.61 -3.80
N ASN A 55 3.09 16.21 -4.72
CA ASN A 55 2.60 17.29 -5.57
C ASN A 55 1.63 16.76 -6.65
N LYS A 56 1.27 17.59 -7.64
CA LYS A 56 0.39 17.22 -8.78
C LYS A 56 0.81 15.93 -9.54
N ASN A 57 2.05 15.46 -9.37
CA ASN A 57 2.62 14.32 -10.08
C ASN A 57 2.21 12.95 -9.50
N GLY A 58 1.54 12.91 -8.34
CA GLY A 58 1.14 11.67 -7.68
C GLY A 58 2.21 11.11 -6.74
N PHE A 59 1.93 9.95 -6.14
CA PHE A 59 2.80 9.26 -5.19
C PHE A 59 2.70 7.75 -5.34
N TYR A 60 3.79 7.06 -5.07
CA TYR A 60 3.81 5.60 -5.12
C TYR A 60 3.12 5.01 -3.90
N MET A 61 2.23 4.04 -4.12
CA MET A 61 1.47 3.35 -3.07
C MET A 61 1.39 1.86 -3.35
N LYS A 62 1.19 1.10 -2.28
CA LYS A 62 0.98 -0.33 -2.30
C LYS A 62 -0.15 -0.69 -1.35
N GLY A 63 -1.04 -1.59 -1.76
CA GLY A 63 -2.15 -2.02 -0.93
C GLY A 63 -2.84 -3.26 -1.48
N ILE A 64 -3.69 -3.84 -0.65
CA ILE A 64 -4.41 -5.08 -0.96
C ILE A 64 -5.77 -4.74 -1.54
N LEU A 65 -6.08 -5.30 -2.69
CA LEU A 65 -7.31 -5.03 -3.41
C LEU A 65 -8.53 -5.64 -2.71
N GLU A 66 -9.52 -4.79 -2.43
CA GLU A 66 -10.87 -5.16 -2.06
C GLU A 66 -11.85 -4.57 -3.08
N ILE A 67 -12.44 -5.43 -3.89
CA ILE A 67 -13.50 -5.13 -4.86
C ILE A 67 -14.82 -5.11 -4.10
N VAL A 68 -15.57 -4.02 -4.26
CA VAL A 68 -16.86 -3.84 -3.60
C VAL A 68 -17.93 -4.67 -4.33
N PRO A 69 -18.64 -5.59 -3.66
CA PRO A 69 -19.53 -6.56 -4.33
C PRO A 69 -20.75 -5.96 -5.04
N ASN A 70 -21.17 -4.73 -4.68
CA ASN A 70 -22.54 -4.28 -4.93
C ASN A 70 -22.71 -3.12 -5.95
N GLN A 71 -21.64 -2.55 -6.52
CA GLN A 71 -21.75 -1.49 -7.54
C GLN A 71 -20.56 -1.50 -8.50
N ASP A 72 -20.84 -1.61 -9.80
CA ASP A 72 -19.97 -1.31 -10.95
C ASP A 72 -18.59 -1.97 -11.04
N GLY A 73 -18.21 -2.86 -10.11
CA GLY A 73 -16.96 -3.61 -10.12
C GLY A 73 -15.73 -2.76 -9.81
N TYR A 74 -15.88 -1.63 -9.10
CA TYR A 74 -14.76 -0.84 -8.58
C TYR A 74 -14.26 -1.40 -7.24
N GLY A 75 -13.10 -0.95 -6.80
CA GLY A 75 -12.52 -1.40 -5.54
C GLY A 75 -11.63 -0.36 -4.86
N PHE A 76 -11.09 -0.75 -3.72
CA PHE A 76 -10.12 0.02 -2.97
C PHE A 76 -8.89 -0.82 -2.68
N LEU A 77 -7.71 -0.21 -2.78
CA LEU A 77 -6.47 -0.77 -2.28
C LEU A 77 -6.36 -0.36 -0.81
N ARG A 78 -6.30 -1.34 0.07
CA ARG A 78 -6.14 -1.18 1.52
C ARG A 78 -4.66 -1.25 1.88
N PRO A 79 -3.99 -0.13 2.21
CA PRO A 79 -2.56 -0.15 2.55
C PRO A 79 -2.31 -0.57 4.00
N ILE A 80 -3.32 -0.51 4.87
CA ILE A 80 -3.17 -0.74 6.31
C ILE A 80 -4.16 -1.82 6.78
N ASN A 81 -3.62 -2.90 7.35
CA ASN A 81 -4.37 -3.95 8.07
C ASN A 81 -5.61 -4.50 7.34
N TYR A 82 -5.65 -4.42 5.99
CA TYR A 82 -6.76 -4.88 5.16
C TYR A 82 -8.11 -4.21 5.48
N GLY A 83 -8.11 -3.17 6.32
CA GLY A 83 -9.31 -2.50 6.80
C GLY A 83 -9.53 -1.15 6.12
N PRO A 84 -10.76 -0.62 6.12
CA PRO A 84 -11.03 0.73 5.62
C PRO A 84 -10.20 1.79 6.35
N SER A 85 -9.58 2.69 5.59
CA SER A 85 -8.73 3.76 6.08
C SER A 85 -8.89 5.03 5.24
N GLN A 86 -8.48 6.18 5.80
CA GLN A 86 -8.39 7.43 5.03
C GLN A 86 -7.30 7.39 3.96
N GLU A 87 -6.40 6.41 4.04
CA GLU A 87 -5.30 6.20 3.09
C GLU A 87 -5.67 5.24 1.95
N ASP A 88 -6.93 4.81 1.86
CA ASP A 88 -7.38 3.90 0.81
C ASP A 88 -7.33 4.54 -0.58
N ILE A 89 -6.88 3.75 -1.56
CA ILE A 89 -6.75 4.19 -2.95
C ILE A 89 -7.84 3.53 -3.79
N TYR A 90 -8.69 4.34 -4.42
CA TYR A 90 -9.69 3.91 -5.36
C TYR A 90 -9.05 3.29 -6.62
N ILE A 91 -9.61 2.19 -7.08
CA ILE A 91 -9.29 1.60 -8.37
C ILE A 91 -10.57 1.39 -9.18
N SER A 92 -10.52 1.81 -10.44
CA SER A 92 -11.68 1.72 -11.33
C SER A 92 -11.93 0.29 -11.81
N ALA A 93 -13.18 -0.01 -12.12
CA ALA A 93 -13.57 -1.31 -12.69
C ALA A 93 -12.84 -1.63 -14.01
N SER A 94 -12.56 -0.61 -14.82
CA SER A 94 -11.79 -0.78 -16.06
C SER A 94 -10.34 -1.20 -15.79
N GLN A 95 -9.70 -0.67 -14.75
CA GLN A 95 -8.34 -1.10 -14.35
C GLN A 95 -8.36 -2.53 -13.79
N ILE A 96 -9.33 -2.86 -12.93
CA ILE A 96 -9.53 -4.23 -12.41
C ILE A 96 -9.68 -5.23 -13.56
N ARG A 97 -10.57 -4.95 -14.52
CA ARG A 97 -10.80 -5.82 -15.69
C ARG A 97 -9.57 -5.91 -16.60
N ARG A 98 -8.88 -4.80 -16.86
CA ARG A 98 -7.70 -4.75 -17.74
C ARG A 98 -6.62 -5.72 -17.27
N PHE A 99 -6.26 -5.64 -15.98
CA PHE A 99 -5.20 -6.44 -15.38
C PHE A 99 -5.69 -7.77 -14.78
N GLY A 100 -6.99 -8.08 -14.88
CA GLY A 100 -7.56 -9.32 -14.36
C GLY A 100 -7.43 -9.45 -12.83
N LEU A 101 -7.51 -8.33 -12.11
CA LEU A 101 -7.32 -8.27 -10.67
C LEU A 101 -8.45 -8.97 -9.92
N ARG A 102 -8.13 -9.57 -8.77
CA ARG A 102 -9.06 -10.29 -7.90
C ARG A 102 -8.89 -9.80 -6.46
N ASN A 103 -9.90 -10.02 -5.63
CA ASN A 103 -9.81 -9.73 -4.18
C ASN A 103 -8.60 -10.41 -3.56
N GLY A 104 -7.85 -9.66 -2.76
CA GLY A 104 -6.62 -10.12 -2.13
C GLY A 104 -5.35 -9.90 -2.97
N ASP A 105 -5.46 -9.44 -4.21
CA ASP A 105 -4.27 -9.07 -4.99
C ASP A 105 -3.57 -7.87 -4.36
N GLU A 106 -2.27 -7.99 -4.14
CA GLU A 106 -1.40 -6.91 -3.72
C GLU A 106 -1.04 -6.06 -4.93
N VAL A 107 -1.53 -4.83 -5.00
CA VAL A 107 -1.31 -3.92 -6.13
C VAL A 107 -0.39 -2.81 -5.67
N ALA A 108 0.64 -2.54 -6.46
CA ALA A 108 1.52 -1.39 -6.26
C ALA A 108 1.58 -0.52 -7.51
N GLY A 109 1.66 0.79 -7.33
CA GLY A 109 1.83 1.73 -8.42
C GLY A 109 1.61 3.18 -7.99
N THR A 110 1.48 4.05 -8.97
CA THR A 110 1.36 5.49 -8.74
C THR A 110 -0.10 5.89 -8.51
N ALA A 111 -0.39 6.46 -7.35
CA ALA A 111 -1.66 7.07 -6.98
C ALA A 111 -1.67 8.58 -7.22
N ARG A 112 -2.85 9.15 -7.44
CA ARG A 112 -3.04 10.60 -7.66
C ARG A 112 -4.11 11.18 -6.73
N PRO A 113 -4.04 12.49 -6.45
CA PRO A 113 -5.13 13.20 -5.79
C PRO A 113 -6.48 13.06 -6.53
N PRO A 114 -7.61 13.16 -5.80
CA PRO A 114 -8.94 13.19 -6.40
C PRO A 114 -9.08 14.34 -7.40
N ARG A 115 -9.72 14.08 -8.54
CA ARG A 115 -10.17 15.11 -9.47
C ARG A 115 -11.41 15.82 -8.93
N GLN A 116 -11.80 16.92 -9.57
CA GLN A 116 -13.01 17.65 -9.21
C GLN A 116 -14.22 16.70 -9.25
N GLY A 117 -14.90 16.53 -8.11
CA GLY A 117 -16.03 15.61 -7.95
C GLY A 117 -15.68 14.21 -7.42
N GLU A 118 -14.39 13.84 -7.33
CA GLU A 118 -13.95 12.60 -6.69
C GLU A 118 -13.71 12.81 -5.18
N LYS A 119 -14.06 11.81 -4.36
CA LYS A 119 -13.83 11.85 -2.90
C LYS A 119 -12.51 11.18 -2.46
N PHE A 120 -12.01 10.24 -3.26
CA PHE A 120 -10.89 9.38 -2.90
C PHE A 120 -9.71 9.58 -3.84
N TYR A 121 -8.51 9.32 -3.34
CA TYR A 121 -7.32 9.17 -4.17
C TYR A 121 -7.52 7.99 -5.12
N GLY A 122 -7.01 8.10 -6.35
CA GLY A 122 -7.19 7.07 -7.37
C GLY A 122 -5.86 6.53 -7.86
N ILE A 123 -5.80 5.23 -8.18
CA ILE A 123 -4.63 4.66 -8.84
C ILE A 123 -4.55 5.18 -10.29
N LEU A 124 -3.41 5.77 -10.63
CA LEU A 124 -3.12 6.30 -11.97
C LEU A 124 -2.49 5.21 -12.85
N HIS A 125 -1.46 4.57 -12.33
CA HIS A 125 -0.71 3.52 -13.02
C HIS A 125 -0.49 2.33 -12.08
N VAL A 126 -0.58 1.12 -12.62
CA VAL A 126 -0.33 -0.13 -11.89
C VAL A 126 1.01 -0.66 -12.35
N ASP A 127 1.97 -0.70 -11.43
CA ASP A 127 3.36 -1.06 -11.73
C ASP A 127 3.60 -2.54 -11.46
N SER A 128 2.95 -3.11 -10.44
CA SER A 128 3.02 -4.54 -10.15
C SER A 128 1.76 -5.09 -9.47
N VAL A 129 1.56 -6.40 -9.64
CA VAL A 129 0.50 -7.20 -9.00
C VAL A 129 1.15 -8.42 -8.37
N ASN A 130 1.02 -8.61 -7.06
CA ASN A 130 1.66 -9.67 -6.27
C ASN A 130 3.19 -9.76 -6.54
N ASN A 131 3.84 -8.58 -6.62
CA ASN A 131 5.27 -8.42 -6.91
C ASN A 131 5.72 -8.96 -8.28
N LYS A 132 4.78 -9.09 -9.23
CA LYS A 132 5.03 -9.46 -10.63
C LYS A 132 4.55 -8.37 -11.58
N ASP A 133 5.00 -8.44 -12.83
CA ASP A 133 4.46 -7.62 -13.91
C ASP A 133 2.93 -7.86 -14.05
N PRO A 134 2.11 -6.81 -14.21
CA PRO A 134 0.67 -6.96 -14.29
C PRO A 134 0.18 -7.87 -15.43
N GLU A 135 0.89 -7.89 -16.58
CA GLU A 135 0.53 -8.75 -17.72
C GLU A 135 0.92 -10.21 -17.48
N GLU A 136 1.99 -10.48 -16.72
CA GLU A 136 2.31 -11.84 -16.25
C GLU A 136 1.30 -12.31 -15.21
N ALA A 137 1.00 -11.47 -14.20
CA ALA A 137 0.09 -11.81 -13.12
C ALA A 137 -1.31 -12.19 -13.62
N LYS A 138 -1.77 -11.61 -14.73
CA LYS A 138 -3.04 -11.93 -15.37
C LYS A 138 -3.14 -13.38 -15.86
N LYS A 139 -2.02 -14.00 -16.22
CA LYS A 139 -1.97 -15.38 -16.76
C LYS A 139 -2.06 -16.45 -15.68
N ARG A 140 -2.09 -16.07 -14.40
CA ARG A 140 -2.14 -17.03 -13.29
C ARG A 140 -3.46 -17.80 -13.25
N ASP A 141 -3.35 -19.08 -12.94
CA ASP A 141 -4.51 -19.93 -12.72
C ASP A 141 -5.35 -19.45 -11.54
N HIS A 142 -6.61 -19.86 -11.53
CA HIS A 142 -7.49 -19.64 -10.39
C HIS A 142 -7.14 -20.66 -9.31
N PHE A 143 -7.01 -20.24 -8.04
CA PHE A 143 -6.59 -21.14 -6.95
C PHE A 143 -7.44 -22.42 -6.86
N PRO A 144 -8.79 -22.37 -6.92
CA PRO A 144 -9.66 -23.54 -7.05
C PRO A 144 -9.40 -24.49 -8.22
N ALA A 145 -8.70 -24.06 -9.28
CA ALA A 145 -8.37 -24.91 -10.43
C ALA A 145 -7.05 -25.69 -10.24
N LEU A 146 -6.27 -25.35 -9.21
CA LEU A 146 -5.05 -26.07 -8.89
C LEU A 146 -5.37 -27.48 -8.41
N THR A 147 -4.54 -28.45 -8.81
CA THR A 147 -4.69 -29.82 -8.34
C THR A 147 -4.21 -29.92 -6.88
N PRO A 148 -5.07 -30.33 -5.94
CA PRO A 148 -4.65 -30.52 -4.56
C PRO A 148 -3.73 -31.74 -4.46
N ILE A 149 -2.60 -31.58 -3.78
CA ILE A 149 -1.64 -32.65 -3.51
C ILE A 149 -1.31 -32.70 -2.01
N TYR A 150 -0.84 -33.84 -1.53
CA TYR A 150 -0.20 -33.91 -0.22
C TYR A 150 1.12 -33.11 -0.24
N PRO A 151 1.56 -32.54 0.90
CA PRO A 151 2.86 -31.90 0.99
C PRO A 151 3.97 -32.87 0.55
N ASP A 152 4.76 -32.45 -0.43
CA ASP A 152 5.90 -33.20 -0.97
C ASP A 152 7.24 -32.74 -0.37
N LYS A 153 7.22 -31.65 0.40
CA LYS A 153 8.38 -31.05 1.06
C LYS A 153 8.10 -30.81 2.52
N GLN A 154 9.01 -31.26 3.38
CA GLN A 154 8.99 -30.94 4.79
C GLN A 154 9.49 -29.51 5.00
N ILE A 155 8.77 -28.75 5.82
CA ILE A 155 9.25 -27.46 6.31
C ILE A 155 9.97 -27.73 7.64
N GLU A 156 11.27 -27.52 7.68
CA GLU A 156 12.04 -27.64 8.91
C GLU A 156 11.76 -26.44 9.82
N LEU A 157 11.13 -26.70 10.95
CA LEU A 157 10.83 -25.67 11.95
C LEU A 157 11.90 -25.62 13.07
N GLU A 158 12.85 -26.57 13.10
CA GLU A 158 13.90 -26.60 14.11
C GLU A 158 14.86 -25.42 13.95
N THR A 159 15.13 -24.70 15.05
CA THR A 159 16.04 -23.54 15.05
C THR A 159 17.17 -23.71 16.08
N ILE A 160 16.85 -23.60 17.37
CA ILE A 160 17.81 -23.71 18.48
C ILE A 160 17.59 -24.98 19.30
N LYS A 161 18.69 -25.54 19.84
CA LYS A 161 18.67 -26.84 20.53
C LYS A 161 17.70 -26.95 21.71
N GLY A 162 17.35 -25.84 22.35
CA GLY A 162 16.45 -25.81 23.52
C GLY A 162 14.96 -25.64 23.21
N GLN A 163 14.60 -25.27 21.98
CA GLN A 163 13.20 -24.97 21.62
C GLN A 163 12.53 -26.22 21.03
N LEU A 164 12.04 -27.08 21.91
CA LEU A 164 11.49 -28.40 21.54
C LEU A 164 10.19 -28.32 20.72
N SER A 165 9.39 -27.26 20.89
CA SER A 165 8.07 -27.13 20.27
C SER A 165 8.12 -26.98 18.75
N THR A 166 9.27 -26.61 18.18
CA THR A 166 9.43 -26.41 16.74
C THR A 166 10.12 -27.59 16.05
N ARG A 167 10.21 -28.75 16.73
CA ARG A 167 10.74 -30.00 16.17
C ARG A 167 9.57 -30.91 15.78
N VAL A 168 9.06 -30.78 14.57
CA VAL A 168 8.07 -31.70 13.97
C VAL A 168 8.48 -31.97 12.53
#